data_AF-A0A352C311-F1
#
_entry.id   AF-A0A352C311-F1
#
_cell.length_a   1.000
_cell.length_b   1.000
_cell.length_c   1.000
_cell.angle_alpha   90.00
_cell.angle_beta   90.00
_cell.angle_gamma   90.00
#
_symmetry.space_group_name_H-M   'P 1'
#
loop_
_entity.id
_entity.type
_entity.pdbx_description
1 polymer ?
#
loop_
_entity_poly.entity_id
_entity_poly.type
_entity_poly.pdbx_seq_one_letter_code
_entity_poly.pdbx_strand_id
1 'polypeptide(L)'
;MTSTRNLSLLILVSLILRLICMTYSQALTEEAYYWNYALHLDFGYLDHPPMVAYLIHLSSLILGNNEWAIRLPAILCWMGMAYYSYQLSELIQKNTGLTALLLVSVLPFFFLQSMFMTPD
;
A
#
# COMPACT_ATOMS: atom_id res chain seq x y z
N MET A 1 21.67 -18.33 10.87
CA MET A 1 20.90 -17.32 11.63
C MET A 1 21.16 -15.96 11.02
N THR A 2 20.25 -15.46 10.17
CA THR A 2 20.36 -14.09 9.65
C THR A 2 20.15 -13.11 10.80
N SER A 3 21.05 -12.15 10.98
CA SER A 3 20.92 -11.13 12.02
C SER A 3 19.64 -10.31 11.80
N THR A 4 18.91 -9.98 12.88
CA THR A 4 17.72 -9.12 12.85
C THR A 4 17.99 -7.79 12.13
N ARG A 5 19.20 -7.25 12.30
CA ARG A 5 19.68 -6.05 11.59
C ARG A 5 19.62 -6.19 10.06
N ASN A 6 19.97 -7.36 9.53
CA ASN A 6 19.95 -7.58 8.08
C ASN A 6 18.51 -7.65 7.55
N LEU A 7 17.58 -8.25 8.32
CA LEU A 7 16.16 -8.32 7.95
C LEU A 7 15.54 -6.91 7.93
N SER A 8 15.77 -6.12 8.98
CA SER A 8 15.29 -4.73 9.04
C SER A 8 15.83 -3.89 7.89
N LEU A 9 17.10 -4.08 7.52
CA LEU A 9 17.70 -3.38 6.39
C LEU A 9 17.05 -3.77 5.06
N LEU A 10 16.76 -5.06 4.83
CA LEU A 10 16.06 -5.51 3.62
C LEU A 10 14.63 -4.95 3.52
N ILE A 11 13.91 -4.90 4.65
CA ILE A 11 12.58 -4.29 4.71
C ILE A 11 12.65 -2.80 4.36
N LEU A 12 13.61 -2.08 4.95
CA LEU A 12 13.82 -0.66 4.68
C LEU A 12 14.19 -0.40 3.22
N VAL A 13 15.09 -1.20 2.66
CA VAL A 13 15.46 -1.13 1.23
C VAL A 13 14.25 -1.39 0.35
N SER A 14 13.42 -2.40 0.66
CA SER A 14 12.19 -2.67 -0.08
C SER A 14 11.23 -1.47 -0.05
N LEU A 15 11.02 -0.87 1.13
CA LEU A 15 10.16 0.30 1.27
C LEU A 15 10.67 1.49 0.44
N ILE A 16 11.98 1.76 0.48
CA ILE A 16 12.59 2.85 -0.30
C ILE A 16 12.45 2.58 -1.80
N LEU A 17 12.77 1.37 -2.25
CA LEU A 17 12.62 0.98 -3.66
C LEU A 17 11.19 1.17 -4.14
N ARG A 18 10.22 0.80 -3.31
CA ARG A 18 8.80 0.96 -3.62
C ARG A 18 8.43 2.41 -3.82
N LEU A 19 8.80 3.29 -2.88
CA LEU A 19 8.54 4.73 -2.99
C LEU A 19 9.18 5.32 -4.26
N ILE A 20 10.41 4.90 -4.59
CA ILE A 20 11.07 5.29 -5.84
C ILE A 20 10.24 4.81 -7.05
N CYS A 21 9.89 3.52 -7.12
CA CYS A 21 9.11 2.98 -8.24
C CYS A 21 7.75 3.67 -8.41
N MET A 22 7.09 4.04 -7.31
CA MET A 22 5.84 4.79 -7.33
C MET A 22 6.00 6.21 -7.90
N THR A 23 7.19 6.80 -7.80
CA THR A 23 7.48 8.12 -8.37
C THR A 23 7.55 8.10 -9.89
N TYR A 24 8.05 6.99 -10.45
CA TYR A 24 8.37 6.87 -11.88
C TYR A 24 7.33 6.08 -12.68
N SER A 25 6.35 5.46 -12.02
CA SER A 25 5.28 4.73 -12.68
C SER A 25 4.16 5.69 -13.10
N GLN A 26 3.70 5.57 -14.34
CA GLN A 26 2.53 6.32 -14.82
C GLN A 26 1.25 5.80 -14.15
N ALA A 27 0.25 6.66 -14.00
CA ALA A 27 -1.08 6.25 -13.54
C ALA A 27 -1.66 5.11 -14.40
N LEU A 28 -2.12 4.04 -13.73
CA LEU A 28 -2.85 2.97 -14.39
C LEU A 28 -4.27 3.43 -14.75
N THR A 29 -4.88 2.77 -15.73
CA THR A 29 -6.28 3.03 -16.11
C THR A 29 -7.24 2.87 -14.92
N GLU A 30 -6.99 1.88 -14.06
CA GLU A 30 -7.79 1.64 -12.85
C GLU A 30 -7.64 2.78 -11.83
N GLU A 31 -6.43 3.30 -11.63
CA GLU A 31 -6.20 4.45 -10.73
C GLU A 31 -6.93 5.70 -11.22
N ALA A 32 -6.90 5.95 -12.54
CA ALA A 32 -7.64 7.05 -13.15
C ALA A 32 -9.16 6.88 -13.00
N TYR A 33 -9.66 5.65 -13.07
CA TYR A 33 -11.07 5.33 -12.86
C TYR A 33 -11.52 5.64 -11.43
N TYR A 34 -10.78 5.18 -10.41
CA TYR A 34 -11.08 5.49 -9.02
C TYR A 34 -10.84 6.96 -8.66
N TRP A 35 -9.88 7.61 -9.30
CA TRP A 35 -9.68 9.05 -9.16
C TRP A 35 -10.91 9.83 -9.67
N ASN A 36 -11.52 9.42 -10.79
CA ASN A 36 -12.75 10.04 -11.26
C ASN A 36 -13.92 9.89 -10.27
N TYR A 37 -14.01 8.73 -9.59
CA TYR A 37 -14.95 8.52 -8.48
C TYR A 37 -14.63 9.44 -7.29
N ALA A 38 -13.35 9.65 -6.96
CA ALA A 38 -12.95 10.58 -5.91
C ALA A 38 -13.36 12.05 -6.18
N LEU A 39 -13.58 12.42 -7.45
CA LEU A 39 -14.13 13.73 -7.82
C LEU A 39 -15.66 13.83 -7.62
N HIS A 40 -16.36 12.69 -7.61
CA HIS A 40 -17.82 12.59 -7.54
C HIS A 40 -18.24 11.61 -6.45
N LEU A 41 -17.89 11.95 -5.21
CA LEU A 41 -18.13 11.08 -4.07
C LEU A 41 -19.61 10.72 -3.90
N ASP A 42 -19.88 9.42 -3.86
CA ASP A 42 -21.20 8.84 -3.55
C ASP A 42 -21.04 7.65 -2.60
N PHE A 43 -22.15 7.14 -2.05
CA PHE A 43 -22.17 5.98 -1.14
C PHE A 43 -21.91 4.64 -1.85
N GLY A 44 -21.91 4.62 -3.18
CA GLY A 44 -21.57 3.46 -3.98
C GLY A 44 -21.57 3.78 -5.46
N TYR A 45 -20.76 3.06 -6.23
CA TYR A 45 -20.70 3.16 -7.68
C TYR A 45 -21.26 1.89 -8.31
N LEU A 46 -21.50 1.91 -9.62
CA LEU A 46 -22.16 0.82 -10.34
C LEU A 46 -21.51 -0.55 -10.10
N ASP A 47 -20.19 -0.54 -9.95
CA ASP A 47 -19.32 -1.71 -9.98
C ASP A 47 -18.46 -1.85 -8.71
N HIS A 48 -18.31 -0.81 -7.89
CA HIS A 48 -17.41 -0.83 -6.72
C HIS A 48 -17.94 -0.03 -5.50
N PRO A 49 -17.61 -0.47 -4.27
CA PRO A 49 -17.84 0.29 -3.04
C PRO A 49 -17.04 1.61 -2.98
N PRO A 50 -17.43 2.56 -2.13
CA PRO A 50 -16.88 3.92 -2.19
C PRO A 50 -15.53 4.11 -1.50
N MET A 51 -15.03 3.10 -0.77
CA MET A 51 -13.87 3.26 0.13
C MET A 51 -12.62 3.79 -0.60
N VAL A 52 -12.30 3.23 -1.77
CA VAL A 52 -11.13 3.67 -2.56
C VAL A 52 -11.27 5.14 -2.96
N ALA A 53 -12.45 5.54 -3.44
CA ALA A 53 -12.73 6.93 -3.82
C ALA A 53 -12.61 7.90 -2.64
N TYR A 54 -13.13 7.53 -1.46
CA TYR A 54 -12.99 8.34 -0.25
C TYR A 54 -11.53 8.49 0.18
N LEU A 55 -10.76 7.41 0.14
CA LEU A 55 -9.34 7.43 0.50
C LEU A 55 -8.54 8.35 -0.44
N ILE A 56 -8.75 8.24 -1.76
CA ILE A 56 -8.13 9.12 -2.75
C ILE A 56 -8.57 10.57 -2.53
N HIS A 57 -9.85 10.82 -2.28
CA HIS A 57 -10.35 12.17 -2.04
C HIS A 57 -9.67 12.81 -0.83
N LEU A 58 -9.57 12.08 0.29
CA LEU A 58 -8.93 12.58 1.51
C LEU A 58 -7.44 12.90 1.30
N SER A 59 -6.69 12.03 0.61
CA SER A 59 -5.28 12.31 0.32
C SER A 59 -5.11 13.46 -0.68
N SER A 60 -5.99 13.59 -1.67
CA SER A 60 -6.00 14.71 -2.61
C SER A 60 -6.34 16.06 -1.95
N LEU A 61 -7.14 16.09 -0.89
CA LEU A 61 -7.36 17.31 -0.10
C LEU A 61 -6.07 17.83 0.57
N ILE A 62 -5.17 16.92 0.94
CA ILE A 62 -3.94 17.25 1.68
C ILE A 62 -2.78 17.54 0.73
N LEU A 63 -2.61 16.71 -0.31
CA LEU A 63 -1.46 16.74 -1.22
C LEU A 63 -1.77 17.35 -2.59
N GLY A 64 -3.02 17.73 -2.84
CA GLY A 64 -3.48 18.21 -4.14
C GLY A 64 -3.72 17.08 -5.14
N ASN A 65 -3.94 17.46 -6.39
CA ASN A 65 -4.27 16.53 -7.45
C ASN A 65 -3.01 16.05 -8.20
N ASN A 66 -2.47 14.90 -7.80
CA ASN A 66 -1.32 14.26 -8.43
C ASN A 66 -1.31 12.75 -8.15
N GLU A 67 -0.50 11.99 -8.90
CA GLU A 67 -0.41 10.52 -8.78
C GLU A 67 0.02 10.06 -7.38
N TRP A 68 0.86 10.83 -6.69
CA TRP A 68 1.27 10.54 -5.32
C TRP A 68 0.11 10.60 -4.33
N ALA A 69 -0.76 11.60 -4.47
CA ALA A 69 -1.95 11.71 -3.65
C ALA A 69 -2.86 10.50 -3.87
N ILE A 70 -3.02 10.04 -5.11
CA ILE A 70 -3.83 8.86 -5.43
C ILE A 70 -3.27 7.59 -4.76
N ARG A 71 -1.95 7.43 -4.74
CA ARG A 71 -1.28 6.20 -4.26
C ARG A 71 -0.92 6.19 -2.78
N LEU A 72 -0.88 7.35 -2.12
CA LEU A 72 -0.56 7.42 -0.68
C LEU A 72 -1.44 6.48 0.16
N PRO A 73 -2.77 6.41 -0.04
CA PRO A 73 -3.61 5.50 0.73
C PRO A 73 -3.24 4.02 0.54
N ALA A 74 -2.82 3.60 -0.68
CA ALA A 74 -2.41 2.23 -0.94
C ALA A 74 -1.20 1.83 -0.06
N ILE A 75 -0.19 2.70 0.04
CA ILE A 75 0.96 2.45 0.93
C ILE A 75 0.50 2.37 2.39
N LEU A 76 -0.39 3.26 2.84
CA LEU A 76 -0.87 3.29 4.21
C LEU A 76 -1.66 2.02 4.58
N CYS A 77 -2.53 1.56 3.68
CA CYS A 77 -3.24 0.30 3.81
C CYS A 77 -2.27 -0.89 3.86
N TRP A 78 -1.26 -0.91 2.98
CA TRP A 78 -0.22 -1.92 3.01
C TRP A 78 0.60 -1.90 4.31
N MET A 79 0.93 -0.72 4.85
CA MET A 79 1.62 -0.60 6.15
C MET A 79 0.76 -1.17 7.28
N GLY A 80 -0.54 -0.92 7.26
CA GLY A 80 -1.50 -1.51 8.19
C GLY A 80 -1.51 -3.04 8.09
N MET A 81 -1.65 -3.58 6.88
CA MET A 81 -1.57 -5.03 6.62
C MET A 81 -0.24 -5.62 7.11
N ALA A 82 0.88 -4.97 6.81
CA ALA A 82 2.22 -5.42 7.22
C ALA A 82 2.37 -5.45 8.75
N TYR A 83 1.85 -4.43 9.45
CA TYR A 83 1.81 -4.39 10.91
C TYR A 83 0.97 -5.54 11.48
N TYR A 84 -0.25 -5.74 10.99
CA TYR A 84 -1.10 -6.83 11.48
C TYR A 84 -0.53 -8.22 11.13
N SER A 85 0.15 -8.37 9.98
CA SER A 85 0.82 -9.61 9.61
C SER A 85 1.96 -9.95 10.58
N TYR A 86 2.74 -8.94 11.00
CA TYR A 86 3.76 -9.10 12.03
C TYR A 86 3.13 -9.56 13.36
N GLN A 87 2.10 -8.86 13.82
CA GLN A 87 1.45 -9.12 15.10
C GLN A 87 0.80 -10.50 15.14
N LEU A 88 0.10 -10.88 14.06
CA LEU A 88 -0.54 -12.19 13.93
C LEU A 88 0.50 -13.33 13.93
N SER A 89 1.64 -13.13 13.25
CA SER A 89 2.70 -14.13 13.19
C SER A 89 3.33 -14.34 14.57
N GLU A 90 3.65 -13.26 15.31
CA GLU A 90 4.13 -13.36 16.69
C GLU A 90 3.12 -14.02 17.64
N LEU A 91 1.83 -13.80 17.41
CA LEU A 91 0.75 -14.43 18.19
C LEU A 91 0.71 -15.96 17.96
N ILE A 92 0.88 -16.41 16.71
CA ILE A 92 0.86 -17.83 16.34
C ILE A 92 2.16 -18.52 16.77
N GLN A 93 3.31 -17.90 16.46
CA GLN A 93 4.62 -18.44 16.78
C GLN A 93 5.61 -17.32 17.09
N LYS A 94 6.18 -17.37 18.30
CA LYS A 94 7.15 -16.38 18.77
C LYS A 94 8.37 -16.27 17.84
N ASN A 95 8.86 -15.04 17.66
CA ASN A 95 10.01 -14.67 16.84
C ASN A 95 9.83 -14.88 15.32
N THR A 96 8.59 -14.98 14.82
CA THR A 96 8.28 -15.12 13.39
C THR A 96 7.74 -13.83 12.75
N GLY A 97 7.48 -12.78 13.53
CA GLY A 97 6.94 -11.51 13.05
C GLY A 97 7.85 -10.84 12.03
N LEU A 98 9.16 -10.76 12.32
CA LEU A 98 10.12 -10.16 11.39
C LEU A 98 10.23 -10.93 10.08
N THR A 99 10.11 -12.26 10.12
CA THR A 99 10.11 -13.07 8.89
C THR A 99 8.84 -12.85 8.07
N ALA A 100 7.67 -12.75 8.71
CA ALA A 100 6.43 -12.43 8.01
C ALA A 100 6.46 -11.02 7.39
N LEU A 101 6.95 -10.04 8.15
CA LEU A 101 7.11 -8.66 7.68
C LEU A 101 8.07 -8.58 6.49
N LEU A 102 9.19 -9.34 6.52
CA LEU A 102 10.10 -9.43 5.38
C LEU A 102 9.39 -10.01 4.15
N LEU A 103 8.66 -11.12 4.30
CA LEU A 103 7.95 -11.76 3.18
C LEU A 103 6.91 -10.82 2.57
N VAL A 104 6.08 -10.18 3.37
CA VAL A 104 5.09 -9.20 2.92
C VAL A 104 5.75 -7.98 2.26
N SER A 105 6.99 -7.63 2.66
CA SER A 105 7.74 -6.52 2.08
C SER A 105 8.40 -6.84 0.75
N VAL A 106 8.89 -8.07 0.57
CA VAL A 106 9.77 -8.42 -0.55
C VAL A 106 9.08 -9.27 -1.63
N LEU A 107 8.04 -10.03 -1.27
CA LEU A 107 7.34 -10.87 -2.24
C LEU A 107 6.73 -10.00 -3.37
N PRO A 108 6.92 -10.38 -4.65
CA PRO A 108 6.56 -9.53 -5.79
C PRO A 108 5.11 -9.09 -5.80
N PHE A 109 4.18 -9.98 -5.43
CA PHE A 109 2.75 -9.69 -5.40
C PHE A 109 2.43 -8.53 -4.44
N PHE A 110 2.83 -8.64 -3.17
CA PHE A 110 2.59 -7.59 -2.18
C PHE A 110 3.35 -6.31 -2.49
N PHE A 111 4.55 -6.42 -3.06
CA PHE A 111 5.32 -5.25 -3.47
C PHE A 111 4.58 -4.46 -4.54
N LEU A 112 4.13 -5.10 -5.62
CA LEU A 112 3.44 -4.45 -6.73
C LEU A 112 2.07 -3.91 -6.30
N GLN A 113 1.28 -4.69 -5.56
CA GLN A 113 -0.07 -4.27 -5.16
C GLN A 113 -0.04 -3.00 -4.31
N SER A 114 0.97 -2.88 -3.43
CA SER A 114 1.12 -1.72 -2.56
C SER A 114 1.61 -0.45 -3.25
N MET A 115 1.94 -0.51 -4.55
CA MET A 115 2.37 0.65 -5.33
C MET A 115 1.21 1.41 -5.98
N PHE A 116 0.10 0.72 -6.26
CA PHE A 116 -1.01 1.25 -7.03
C PHE A 116 -2.27 1.28 -6.19
N MET A 117 -3.15 2.26 -6.44
CA MET A 117 -4.41 2.34 -5.72
C MET A 117 -5.51 1.53 -6.42
N THR A 118 -5.81 0.37 -5.83
CA THR A 118 -6.87 -0.56 -6.23
C THR A 118 -7.66 -1.02 -5.00
N PRO A 119 -8.78 -1.75 -5.17
CA PRO A 119 -9.54 -2.28 -4.03
C PRO A 119 -8.87 -3.45 -3.29
N ASP A 120 -7.97 -4.18 -3.93
CA ASP A 120 -7.24 -5.33 -3.36
C ASP A 120 -6.25 -4.92 -2.26
#